data_AF-A0A101ENV0-F1
#
_entry.id   AF-A0A101ENV0-F1
#
_cell.length_a   1.000
_cell.length_b   1.000
_cell.length_c   1.000
_cell.angle_alpha   90.00
_cell.angle_beta   90.00
_cell.angle_gamma   90.00
#
_symmetry.space_group_name_H-M   'P 1'
#
loop_
_entity.id
_entity.type
_entity.pdbx_description
1 polymer ?
#
loop_
_entity_poly.entity_id
_entity_poly.type
_entity_poly.pdbx_seq_one_letter_code
_entity_poly.pdbx_strand_id
1 'polypeptide(L)'
;MRRYLFTTTYVVLVFLSFFVVFSLGKIETGPEVFLPGYNGDPEKTTNENVKNLFRVNKEFGGSSSIVIVVESDKNFFEDARTLYELHRALEEREDISSVMSPVNLPKLSGFRMDYYFKDEKISKDVLNDPNAKSFITEDGKYALLNVIFKEGVNARDKIPEIKRLVSSYFEKNYLFGEPVIDSALFKELVKQTFVYPVFMFLVIFLLFYYQLRSFRAAIFSLIVPVLATFFVFAVFFAMGKSLNTMTVMTITFLLIIGSAYGLHFYNALFRFSDKREAVKHIFKPILFSMLTTAAGFMSFVFIDIRAFRELGILVSSGLAVVVLVIFTSGVEIFRNYTPKRTPRSFGMKYVVRKIALIVLVVFLVMAALSPFLLKRVQVGSDMVSYFERDSELRKAYDLIVKKFNTREPIYLVLEKNVPFVGTDSKILKELIEKIEKSEYVSSVVFPVDISVPIMYTLSRTNPFLKTFVGDRNRIRLIVNLTPEGYEHVKKVVDLINEVVSETGWSHYVAGSVLIWNDINESIM
;
A
#
# COMPACT_ATOMS: atom_id res chain seq x y z
N MET A 1 26.43 -33.54 -27.28
CA MET A 1 25.90 -32.75 -26.14
C MET A 1 26.81 -31.61 -25.64
N ARG A 2 28.15 -31.71 -25.64
CA ARG A 2 29.05 -30.64 -25.12
C ARG A 2 28.95 -29.24 -25.78
N ARG A 3 28.25 -29.10 -26.91
CA ARG A 3 28.18 -27.85 -27.70
C ARG A 3 27.19 -26.80 -27.13
N TYR A 4 26.19 -27.25 -26.38
CA TYR A 4 25.14 -26.41 -25.79
C TYR A 4 25.01 -26.70 -24.30
N LEU A 5 26.14 -26.93 -23.63
CA LEU A 5 26.13 -27.39 -22.24
C LEU A 5 25.49 -26.33 -21.35
N PHE A 6 25.93 -25.07 -21.46
CA PHE A 6 25.40 -23.98 -20.64
C PHE A 6 23.95 -23.69 -20.99
N THR A 7 23.59 -23.71 -22.27
CA THR A 7 22.22 -23.49 -22.74
C THR A 7 21.28 -24.57 -22.20
N THR A 8 21.68 -25.85 -22.28
CA THR A 8 20.85 -26.96 -21.79
C THR A 8 20.69 -26.91 -20.28
N THR A 9 21.79 -26.67 -19.54
CA THR A 9 21.75 -26.49 -18.08
C THR A 9 20.84 -25.34 -17.68
N TYR A 10 20.94 -24.19 -18.36
CA TYR A 10 20.10 -23.04 -18.06
C TYR A 10 18.61 -23.32 -18.34
N VAL A 11 18.28 -23.97 -19.45
CA VAL A 11 16.90 -24.37 -19.76
C VAL A 11 16.33 -25.30 -18.69
N VAL A 12 17.12 -26.27 -18.20
CA VAL A 12 16.71 -27.17 -17.10
C VAL A 12 16.50 -26.38 -15.82
N LEU A 13 17.43 -25.48 -15.45
CA LEU A 13 17.29 -24.64 -14.25
C LEU A 13 16.04 -23.76 -14.32
N VAL A 14 15.74 -23.19 -15.49
CA VAL A 14 14.55 -22.37 -15.67
C VAL A 14 13.28 -23.22 -15.60
N PHE A 15 13.28 -24.43 -16.16
CA PHE A 15 12.15 -25.35 -16.02
C PHE A 15 11.88 -25.71 -14.55
N LEU A 16 12.93 -25.99 -13.77
CA LEU A 16 12.82 -26.19 -12.33
C LEU A 16 12.32 -24.91 -11.63
N SER A 17 12.81 -23.74 -12.07
CA SER A 17 12.40 -22.45 -11.52
C SER A 17 10.91 -22.19 -11.74
N PHE A 18 10.38 -22.52 -12.92
CA PHE A 18 8.95 -22.46 -13.20
C PHE A 18 8.16 -23.34 -12.23
N PHE A 19 8.58 -24.60 -12.03
CA PHE A 19 7.92 -25.49 -11.07
C PHE A 19 7.90 -24.90 -9.66
N VAL A 20 9.02 -24.35 -9.19
CA VAL A 20 9.12 -23.71 -7.87
C VAL A 20 8.22 -22.48 -7.78
N VAL A 21 8.23 -21.60 -8.79
CA VAL A 21 7.41 -20.38 -8.81
C VAL A 21 5.92 -20.71 -8.78
N PHE A 22 5.47 -21.71 -9.54
CA PHE A 22 4.06 -22.11 -9.54
C PHE A 22 3.64 -22.89 -8.29
N SER A 23 4.57 -23.61 -7.65
CA SER A 23 4.25 -24.43 -6.47
C SER A 23 4.35 -23.65 -5.16
N LEU A 24 5.32 -22.74 -5.05
CA LEU A 24 5.63 -21.99 -3.82
C LEU A 24 5.29 -20.50 -3.92
N GLY A 25 4.80 -20.04 -5.07
CA GLY A 25 4.48 -18.64 -5.31
C GLY A 25 3.46 -18.11 -4.31
N LYS A 26 3.83 -17.03 -3.62
CA LYS A 26 2.98 -16.31 -2.66
C LYS A 26 3.08 -14.81 -2.90
N ILE A 27 1.98 -14.09 -2.70
CA ILE A 27 1.92 -12.64 -2.86
C ILE A 27 1.33 -12.01 -1.59
N GLU A 28 2.03 -11.04 -1.03
CA GLU A 28 1.62 -10.17 0.08
C GLU A 28 1.32 -8.78 -0.48
N THR A 29 0.05 -8.34 -0.39
CA THR A 29 -0.41 -7.04 -0.91
C THR A 29 -0.82 -6.06 0.16
N GLY A 30 -0.89 -6.53 1.40
CA GLY A 30 -1.29 -5.69 2.51
C GLY A 30 -0.30 -4.54 2.71
N PRO A 31 -0.78 -3.41 3.25
CA PRO A 31 0.04 -2.22 3.48
C PRO A 31 1.23 -2.49 4.41
N GLU A 32 1.21 -3.59 5.16
CA GLU A 32 2.19 -3.93 6.18
C GLU A 32 3.60 -4.11 5.61
N VAL A 33 3.70 -4.53 4.35
CA VAL A 33 5.00 -4.73 3.65
C VAL A 33 5.80 -3.44 3.50
N PHE A 34 5.13 -2.29 3.62
CA PHE A 34 5.73 -0.95 3.59
C PHE A 34 6.07 -0.42 4.98
N LEU A 35 5.67 -1.11 6.04
CA LEU A 35 5.91 -0.65 7.40
C LEU A 35 7.39 -0.82 7.76
N PRO A 36 8.00 0.18 8.42
CA PRO A 36 9.39 0.15 8.78
C PRO A 36 9.65 -0.96 9.80
N GLY A 37 10.73 -1.72 9.62
CA GLY A 37 11.08 -2.84 10.49
C GLY A 37 10.17 -4.08 10.39
N TYR A 38 9.12 -4.07 9.55
CA TYR A 38 8.24 -5.23 9.35
C TYR A 38 8.93 -6.32 8.53
N ASN A 39 9.01 -7.53 9.09
CA ASN A 39 9.72 -8.66 8.50
C ASN A 39 8.80 -9.84 8.10
N GLY A 40 7.50 -9.58 7.88
CA GLY A 40 6.51 -10.62 7.57
C GLY A 40 5.86 -11.26 8.80
N ASP A 41 6.29 -10.87 10.00
CA ASP A 41 5.76 -11.34 11.28
C ASP A 41 5.51 -10.13 12.19
N PRO A 42 4.22 -9.81 12.48
CA PRO A 42 3.84 -8.73 13.39
C PRO A 42 4.55 -8.77 14.74
N GLU A 43 4.80 -9.96 15.28
CA GLU A 43 5.41 -10.12 16.61
C GLU A 43 6.94 -9.93 16.59
N LYS A 44 7.57 -10.00 15.41
CA LYS A 44 9.02 -9.80 15.21
C LYS A 44 9.36 -8.46 14.58
N THR A 45 8.41 -7.54 14.52
CA THR A 45 8.68 -6.20 14.01
C THR A 45 9.55 -5.42 14.99
N THR A 46 10.57 -4.73 14.47
CA THR A 46 11.50 -3.94 15.29
C THR A 46 10.98 -2.53 15.60
N ASN A 47 10.04 -2.02 14.80
CA ASN A 47 9.41 -0.72 15.01
C ASN A 47 8.27 -0.80 16.04
N GLU A 48 8.34 0.07 17.05
CA GLU A 48 7.39 0.09 18.17
C GLU A 48 5.98 0.55 17.77
N ASN A 49 5.86 1.58 16.92
CA ASN A 49 4.57 2.07 16.43
C ASN A 49 3.84 1.01 15.60
N VAL A 50 4.57 0.25 14.79
CA VAL A 50 4.03 -0.89 14.04
C VAL A 50 3.56 -2.00 15.00
N LYS A 51 4.38 -2.34 16.01
CA LYS A 51 4.01 -3.32 17.03
C LYS A 51 2.74 -2.91 17.78
N ASN A 52 2.63 -1.63 18.15
CA ASN A 52 1.46 -1.07 18.83
C ASN A 52 0.21 -1.15 17.96
N LEU A 53 0.29 -0.87 16.66
CA LEU A 53 -0.83 -1.01 15.73
C LEU A 53 -1.34 -2.46 15.66
N PHE A 54 -0.44 -3.43 15.54
CA PHE A 54 -0.82 -4.85 15.57
C PHE A 54 -1.39 -5.27 16.93
N ARG A 55 -0.87 -4.74 18.04
CA ARG A 55 -1.42 -4.98 19.39
C ARG A 55 -2.84 -4.47 19.50
N VAL A 56 -3.15 -3.25 19.07
CA VAL A 56 -4.53 -2.71 19.08
C VAL A 56 -5.47 -3.62 18.31
N ASN A 57 -5.08 -4.04 17.12
CA ASN A 57 -5.90 -4.93 16.29
C ASN A 57 -6.11 -6.30 16.96
N LYS A 58 -5.10 -6.86 17.64
CA LYS A 58 -5.25 -8.13 18.37
C LYS A 58 -6.13 -8.00 19.62
N GLU A 59 -5.99 -6.91 20.36
CA GLU A 59 -6.59 -6.74 21.70
C GLU A 59 -8.05 -6.25 21.66
N PHE A 60 -8.42 -5.41 20.68
CA PHE A 60 -9.75 -4.77 20.61
C PHE A 60 -10.66 -5.36 19.52
N GLY A 61 -10.29 -6.53 18.99
CA GLY A 61 -11.01 -7.20 17.91
C GLY A 61 -10.78 -6.50 16.57
N GLY A 62 -9.71 -6.91 15.88
CA GLY A 62 -9.28 -6.46 14.56
C GLY A 62 -10.23 -6.93 13.47
N SER A 63 -11.48 -6.54 13.59
CA SER A 63 -12.49 -6.76 12.58
C SER A 63 -12.18 -5.77 11.47
N SER A 64 -11.75 -6.26 10.31
CA SER A 64 -11.61 -5.42 9.13
C SER A 64 -12.91 -4.62 8.95
N SER A 65 -12.79 -3.33 8.68
CA SER A 65 -13.96 -2.48 8.46
C SER A 65 -13.76 -1.62 7.22
N ILE A 66 -14.88 -1.24 6.62
CA ILE A 66 -14.91 -0.27 5.54
C ILE A 66 -15.93 0.81 5.87
N VAL A 67 -15.65 2.00 5.38
CA VAL A 67 -16.55 3.13 5.39
C VAL A 67 -17.16 3.24 4.00
N ILE A 68 -18.48 3.31 3.95
CA ILE A 68 -19.25 3.52 2.73
C ILE A 68 -19.94 4.87 2.86
N VAL A 69 -19.66 5.79 1.94
CA VAL A 69 -20.37 7.05 1.83
C VAL A 69 -21.29 6.97 0.62
N VAL A 70 -22.56 7.28 0.82
CA VAL A 70 -23.57 7.34 -0.24
C VAL A 70 -24.09 8.76 -0.36
N GLU A 71 -24.29 9.21 -1.60
CA GLU A 71 -24.94 10.48 -1.93
C GLU A 71 -26.34 10.20 -2.48
N SER A 72 -27.34 10.91 -1.95
CA SER A 72 -28.72 10.86 -2.42
C SER A 72 -29.12 12.18 -3.07
N ASP A 73 -29.88 12.10 -4.15
CA ASP A 73 -30.52 13.28 -4.75
C ASP A 73 -31.66 13.82 -3.86
N LYS A 74 -32.28 12.95 -3.05
CA LYS A 74 -33.27 13.30 -2.03
C LYS A 74 -32.61 13.48 -0.67
N ASN A 75 -33.17 14.36 0.15
CA ASN A 75 -32.71 14.57 1.51
C ASN A 75 -33.06 13.37 2.41
N PHE A 76 -32.09 12.79 3.11
CA PHE A 76 -32.27 11.67 4.03
C PHE A 76 -33.16 12.01 5.25
N PHE A 77 -33.34 13.29 5.58
CA PHE A 77 -34.33 13.72 6.58
C PHE A 77 -35.78 13.66 6.05
N GLU A 78 -35.96 13.56 4.73
CA GLU A 78 -37.27 13.48 4.07
C GLU A 78 -37.58 12.06 3.56
N ASP A 79 -36.58 11.34 3.09
CA ASP A 79 -36.68 9.97 2.57
C ASP A 79 -35.33 9.26 2.72
N ALA A 80 -35.28 8.29 3.63
CA ALA A 80 -34.15 7.42 3.91
C ALA A 80 -34.47 5.95 3.63
N ARG A 81 -35.52 5.65 2.86
CA ARG A 81 -35.94 4.28 2.56
C ARG A 81 -34.84 3.49 1.85
N THR A 82 -34.26 4.05 0.79
CA THR A 82 -33.17 3.40 0.04
C THR A 82 -31.94 3.13 0.93
N LEU A 83 -31.66 4.03 1.89
CA LEU A 83 -30.58 3.87 2.85
C LEU A 83 -30.87 2.71 3.82
N TYR A 84 -32.12 2.58 4.29
CA TYR A 84 -32.57 1.45 5.09
C TYR A 84 -32.46 0.13 4.34
N GLU A 85 -32.91 0.08 3.08
CA GLU A 85 -32.83 -1.12 2.25
C GLU A 85 -31.37 -1.54 2.00
N LEU A 86 -30.47 -0.60 1.72
CA LEU A 86 -29.03 -0.88 1.64
C LEU A 86 -28.47 -1.38 2.97
N HIS A 87 -28.82 -0.75 4.08
CA HIS A 87 -28.38 -1.15 5.41
C HIS A 87 -28.74 -2.62 5.70
N ARG A 88 -30.00 -2.99 5.45
CA ARG A 88 -30.50 -4.36 5.60
C ARG A 88 -29.79 -5.34 4.68
N ALA A 89 -29.62 -4.99 3.40
CA ALA A 89 -28.94 -5.84 2.44
C ALA A 89 -27.48 -6.11 2.81
N LEU A 90 -26.79 -5.14 3.44
CA LEU A 90 -25.44 -5.34 3.98
C LEU A 90 -25.45 -6.18 5.26
N GLU A 91 -26.37 -5.90 6.19
CA GLU A 91 -26.48 -6.62 7.47
C GLU A 91 -26.82 -8.10 7.30
N GLU A 92 -27.60 -8.45 6.26
CA GLU A 92 -27.99 -9.83 5.96
C GLU A 92 -26.87 -10.67 5.30
N ARG A 93 -25.75 -10.06 4.91
CA ARG A 93 -24.66 -10.82 4.29
C ARG A 93 -23.94 -11.70 5.31
N GLU A 94 -23.58 -12.90 4.88
CA GLU A 94 -22.89 -13.88 5.72
C GLU A 94 -21.48 -13.46 6.14
N ASP A 95 -20.82 -12.57 5.39
CA ASP A 95 -19.47 -12.09 5.63
C ASP A 95 -19.39 -10.83 6.51
N ILE A 96 -20.53 -10.19 6.78
CA ILE A 96 -20.62 -8.96 7.57
C ILE A 96 -21.06 -9.28 9.01
N SER A 97 -20.31 -8.76 9.97
CA SER A 97 -20.58 -8.90 11.40
C SER A 97 -21.65 -7.92 11.87
N SER A 98 -21.50 -6.65 11.45
CA SER A 98 -22.43 -5.59 11.79
C SER A 98 -22.28 -4.41 10.84
N VAL A 99 -23.37 -3.67 10.66
CA VAL A 99 -23.38 -2.40 9.94
C VAL A 99 -23.82 -1.32 10.92
N MET A 100 -23.11 -0.20 10.96
CA MET A 100 -23.49 0.99 11.70
C MET A 100 -23.76 2.13 10.74
N SER A 101 -24.92 2.77 10.85
CA SER A 101 -25.34 3.87 9.97
C SER A 101 -26.43 4.70 10.66
N PRO A 102 -26.82 5.87 10.13
CA PRO A 102 -27.92 6.67 10.68
C PRO A 102 -29.23 5.89 10.93
N VAL A 103 -29.41 4.75 10.26
CA VAL A 103 -30.56 3.86 10.38
C VAL A 103 -30.66 3.16 11.73
N ASN A 104 -29.54 2.74 12.33
CA ASN A 104 -29.53 1.92 13.54
C ASN A 104 -28.72 2.55 14.69
N LEU A 105 -28.37 3.83 14.58
CA LEU A 105 -27.72 4.55 15.68
C LEU A 105 -28.69 4.72 16.86
N PRO A 106 -28.29 4.30 18.08
CA PRO A 106 -29.13 4.43 19.25
C PRO A 106 -29.20 5.91 19.67
N LYS A 107 -30.42 6.41 19.83
CA LYS A 107 -30.71 7.68 20.51
C LYS A 107 -30.91 7.38 21.99
N LEU A 108 -29.93 7.73 22.80
CA LEU A 108 -29.99 7.57 24.26
C LEU A 108 -30.73 8.77 24.86
N SER A 109 -31.78 8.51 25.63
CA SER A 109 -32.50 9.53 26.41
C SER A 109 -32.80 8.99 27.80
N GLY A 110 -31.86 9.19 28.72
CA GLY A 110 -31.86 8.55 30.04
C GLY A 110 -31.69 7.03 29.92
N PHE A 111 -32.62 6.25 30.47
CA PHE A 111 -32.63 4.78 30.39
C PHE A 111 -33.40 4.22 29.18
N ARG A 112 -33.96 5.07 28.30
CA ARG A 112 -34.68 4.63 27.10
C ARG A 112 -33.75 4.65 25.89
N MET A 113 -33.76 3.55 25.14
CA MET A 113 -33.08 3.41 23.86
C MET A 113 -34.12 3.57 22.74
N ASP A 114 -33.93 4.59 21.91
CA ASP A 114 -34.72 4.85 20.71
C ASP A 114 -33.78 4.89 19.50
N TYR A 115 -34.30 5.14 18.30
CA TYR A 115 -33.49 5.28 17.08
C TYR A 115 -33.81 6.57 16.34
N TYR A 116 -32.82 7.12 15.62
CA TYR A 116 -33.02 8.32 14.80
C TYR A 116 -33.86 8.05 13.57
N PHE A 117 -33.86 6.82 13.06
CA PHE A 117 -34.65 6.43 11.91
C PHE A 117 -36.06 5.98 12.32
N LYS A 118 -37.08 6.69 11.82
CA LYS A 118 -38.51 6.37 11.99
C LYS A 118 -39.29 6.79 10.76
N ASP A 119 -40.32 6.01 10.42
CA ASP A 119 -41.24 6.32 9.31
C ASP A 119 -40.51 6.64 8.00
N GLU A 120 -39.50 5.84 7.67
CA GLU A 120 -38.65 6.00 6.48
C GLU A 120 -37.81 7.28 6.45
N LYS A 121 -37.63 7.98 7.58
CA LYS A 121 -36.88 9.23 7.68
C LYS A 121 -35.88 9.20 8.82
N ILE A 122 -34.81 9.97 8.67
CA ILE A 122 -33.87 10.22 9.77
C ILE A 122 -34.30 11.51 10.49
N SER A 123 -34.41 11.48 11.81
CA SER A 123 -34.67 12.69 12.60
C SER A 123 -33.47 13.63 12.57
N LYS A 124 -33.71 14.93 12.41
CA LYS A 124 -32.67 15.99 12.50
C LYS A 124 -31.99 16.04 13.87
N ASP A 125 -32.59 15.44 14.90
CA ASP A 125 -31.96 15.31 16.23
C ASP A 125 -30.61 14.61 16.17
N VAL A 126 -30.34 13.81 15.14
CA VAL A 126 -29.06 13.14 14.91
C VAL A 126 -27.90 14.14 14.82
N LEU A 127 -28.15 15.36 14.33
CA LEU A 127 -27.14 16.41 14.20
C LEU A 127 -26.73 17.02 15.56
N ASN A 128 -27.58 16.87 16.58
CA ASN A 128 -27.33 17.37 17.93
C ASN A 128 -26.56 16.37 18.80
N ASP A 129 -26.46 15.10 18.38
CA ASP A 129 -25.70 14.09 19.11
C ASP A 129 -24.25 14.05 18.60
N PRO A 130 -23.24 14.37 19.44
CA PRO A 130 -21.83 14.32 19.06
C PRO A 130 -21.36 12.98 18.50
N ASN A 131 -21.96 11.87 18.93
CA ASN A 131 -21.61 10.51 18.49
C ASN A 131 -22.30 10.10 17.19
N ALA A 132 -23.44 10.74 16.86
CA ALA A 132 -24.25 10.38 15.69
C ALA A 132 -24.11 11.37 14.52
N LYS A 133 -23.80 12.65 14.80
CA LYS A 133 -23.68 13.70 13.78
C LYS A 133 -22.62 13.41 12.71
N SER A 134 -21.63 12.57 13.01
CA SER A 134 -20.57 12.17 12.07
C SER A 134 -21.05 11.16 11.01
N PHE A 135 -22.29 10.66 11.09
CA PHE A 135 -22.81 9.67 10.16
C PHE A 135 -23.70 10.26 9.05
N ILE A 136 -24.05 11.55 9.13
CA ILE A 136 -24.91 12.22 8.13
C ILE A 136 -24.54 13.71 8.04
N THR A 137 -24.52 14.27 6.84
CA THR A 137 -24.22 15.70 6.65
C THR A 137 -25.40 16.58 7.07
N GLU A 138 -25.12 17.83 7.45
CA GLU A 138 -26.15 18.81 7.86
C GLU A 138 -27.19 19.08 6.76
N ASP A 139 -26.78 19.01 5.49
CA ASP A 139 -27.68 19.13 4.33
C ASP A 139 -28.53 17.86 4.08
N GLY A 140 -28.24 16.76 4.78
CA GLY A 140 -28.92 15.48 4.66
C GLY A 140 -28.69 14.78 3.31
N LYS A 141 -27.70 15.19 2.51
CA LYS A 141 -27.42 14.60 1.19
C LYS A 141 -26.48 13.41 1.24
N TYR A 142 -25.61 13.35 2.24
CA TYR A 142 -24.62 12.30 2.38
C TYR A 142 -24.83 11.52 3.68
N ALA A 143 -24.77 10.21 3.60
CA ALA A 143 -24.80 9.31 4.74
C ALA A 143 -23.57 8.40 4.72
N LEU A 144 -23.05 8.10 5.91
CA LEU A 144 -21.91 7.25 6.14
C LEU A 144 -22.38 5.95 6.79
N LEU A 145 -21.90 4.82 6.28
CA LEU A 145 -22.10 3.49 6.85
C LEU A 145 -20.73 2.91 7.19
N ASN A 146 -20.56 2.48 8.44
CA ASN A 146 -19.40 1.70 8.86
C ASN A 146 -19.78 0.22 8.84
N VAL A 147 -19.10 -0.56 8.01
CA VAL A 147 -19.36 -1.99 7.82
C VAL A 147 -18.21 -2.78 8.39
N ILE A 148 -18.50 -3.64 9.36
CA ILE A 148 -17.52 -4.47 10.05
C ILE A 148 -17.66 -5.91 9.56
N PHE A 149 -16.56 -6.50 9.08
CA PHE A 149 -16.51 -7.88 8.62
C PHE A 149 -16.43 -8.88 9.77
N LYS A 150 -16.90 -10.11 9.57
CA LYS A 150 -16.71 -11.20 10.54
C LYS A 150 -15.25 -11.61 10.64
N GLU A 151 -14.84 -12.04 11.84
CA GLU A 151 -13.49 -12.59 12.06
C GLU A 151 -13.23 -13.78 11.12
N GLY A 152 -12.04 -13.83 10.52
CA GLY A 152 -11.63 -14.89 9.58
C GLY A 152 -12.06 -14.70 8.13
N VAL A 153 -12.88 -13.68 7.82
CA VAL A 153 -13.22 -13.32 6.43
C VAL A 153 -12.08 -12.54 5.80
N ASN A 154 -11.67 -12.91 4.58
CA ASN A 154 -10.81 -12.08 3.76
C ASN A 154 -11.60 -10.93 3.12
N ALA A 155 -11.68 -9.79 3.82
CA ALA A 155 -12.48 -8.64 3.41
C ALA A 155 -12.09 -8.08 2.02
N ARG A 156 -10.80 -8.14 1.65
CA ARG A 156 -10.29 -7.70 0.34
C ARG A 156 -11.05 -8.34 -0.82
N ASP A 157 -11.30 -9.64 -0.72
CA ASP A 157 -11.91 -10.45 -1.78
C ASP A 157 -13.41 -10.15 -1.94
N LYS A 158 -14.04 -9.54 -0.91
CA LYS A 158 -15.47 -9.20 -0.87
C LYS A 158 -15.78 -7.79 -1.35
N ILE A 159 -14.77 -6.91 -1.44
CA ILE A 159 -14.94 -5.52 -1.90
C ILE A 159 -15.62 -5.41 -3.27
N PRO A 160 -15.28 -6.20 -4.30
CA PRO A 160 -15.95 -6.11 -5.60
C PRO A 160 -17.45 -6.42 -5.53
N GLU A 161 -17.86 -7.37 -4.69
CA GLU A 161 -19.27 -7.73 -4.49
C GLU A 161 -20.01 -6.63 -3.73
N ILE A 162 -19.44 -6.13 -2.64
CA ILE A 162 -20.03 -5.04 -1.84
C ILE A 162 -20.16 -3.79 -2.69
N LYS A 163 -19.15 -3.45 -3.48
CA LYS A 163 -19.22 -2.27 -4.37
C LYS A 163 -20.37 -2.39 -5.38
N ARG A 164 -20.57 -3.57 -5.98
CA ARG A 164 -21.70 -3.83 -6.88
C ARG A 164 -23.04 -3.70 -6.16
N LEU A 165 -23.14 -4.23 -4.95
CA LEU A 165 -24.34 -4.10 -4.12
C LEU A 165 -24.66 -2.64 -3.79
N VAL A 166 -23.69 -1.87 -3.29
CA VAL A 166 -23.91 -0.44 -2.98
C VAL A 166 -24.31 0.34 -4.24
N SER A 167 -23.67 0.03 -5.37
CA SER A 167 -23.97 0.68 -6.66
C SER A 167 -25.37 0.35 -7.22
N SER A 168 -26.03 -0.72 -6.76
CA SER A 168 -27.42 -0.99 -7.15
C SER A 168 -28.43 -0.15 -6.38
N TYR A 169 -28.03 0.47 -5.26
CA TYR A 169 -28.89 1.35 -4.44
C TYR A 169 -28.57 2.83 -4.66
N PHE A 170 -27.28 3.19 -4.79
CA PHE A 170 -26.83 4.57 -4.96
C PHE A 170 -25.82 4.66 -6.10
N GLU A 171 -26.13 5.47 -7.12
CA GLU A 171 -25.24 5.71 -8.26
C GLU A 171 -23.92 6.37 -7.80
N LYS A 172 -24.02 7.37 -6.93
CA LYS A 172 -22.88 8.04 -6.32
C LYS A 172 -22.56 7.42 -4.97
N ASN A 173 -21.59 6.52 -4.98
CA ASN A 173 -21.11 5.84 -3.79
C ASN A 173 -19.58 5.82 -3.75
N TYR A 174 -19.05 5.82 -2.53
CA TYR A 174 -17.63 5.90 -2.26
C TYR A 174 -17.28 4.94 -1.13
N LEU A 175 -16.40 3.98 -1.43
CA LEU A 175 -15.91 3.01 -0.45
C LEU A 175 -14.50 3.41 -0.03
N PHE A 176 -14.23 3.35 1.27
CA PHE A 176 -12.93 3.63 1.86
C PHE A 176 -12.63 2.64 2.99
N GLY A 177 -11.36 2.48 3.34
CA GLY A 177 -10.90 1.57 4.38
C GLY A 177 -9.82 0.64 3.86
N GLU A 178 -9.07 0.05 4.79
CA GLU A 178 -7.92 -0.81 4.49
C GLU A 178 -8.23 -1.94 3.50
N PRO A 179 -9.33 -2.71 3.63
CA PRO A 179 -9.68 -3.74 2.65
C PRO A 179 -9.92 -3.20 1.23
N VAL A 180 -10.43 -1.97 1.10
CA VAL A 180 -10.67 -1.31 -0.20
C VAL A 180 -9.34 -0.91 -0.83
N ILE A 181 -8.43 -0.36 -0.01
CA ILE A 181 -7.06 -0.02 -0.43
C ILE A 181 -6.32 -1.27 -0.89
N ASP A 182 -6.32 -2.34 -0.09
CA ASP A 182 -5.69 -3.62 -0.43
C ASP A 182 -6.29 -4.22 -1.71
N SER A 183 -7.62 -4.16 -1.88
CA SER A 183 -8.28 -4.65 -3.12
C SER A 183 -7.83 -3.85 -4.36
N ALA A 184 -7.68 -2.53 -4.22
CA ALA A 184 -7.18 -1.66 -5.29
C ALA A 184 -5.70 -1.92 -5.61
N LEU A 185 -4.85 -2.07 -4.59
CA LEU A 185 -3.43 -2.41 -4.73
C LEU A 185 -3.24 -3.79 -5.36
N PHE A 186 -4.00 -4.80 -4.93
CA PHE A 186 -4.00 -6.14 -5.50
C PHE A 186 -4.37 -6.11 -6.99
N LYS A 187 -5.41 -5.37 -7.37
CA LYS A 187 -5.81 -5.20 -8.77
C LYS A 187 -4.68 -4.61 -9.61
N GLU A 188 -3.97 -3.60 -9.09
CA GLU A 188 -2.85 -2.99 -9.80
C GLU A 188 -1.64 -3.93 -9.89
N LEU A 189 -1.34 -4.67 -8.83
CA LEU A 189 -0.29 -5.69 -8.79
C LEU A 189 -0.54 -6.79 -9.84
N VAL A 190 -1.79 -7.24 -10.01
CA VAL A 190 -2.17 -8.18 -11.08
C VAL A 190 -1.86 -7.59 -12.47
N LYS A 191 -2.18 -6.32 -12.72
CA LYS A 191 -1.82 -5.66 -14.00
C LYS A 191 -0.30 -5.56 -14.19
N GLN A 192 0.43 -5.18 -13.14
CA GLN A 192 1.89 -5.08 -13.17
C GLN A 192 2.57 -6.44 -13.39
N THR A 193 1.93 -7.54 -12.98
CA THR A 193 2.46 -8.89 -13.17
C THR A 193 2.17 -9.43 -14.56
N PHE A 194 0.93 -9.28 -15.04
CA PHE A 194 0.45 -10.01 -16.22
C PHE A 194 0.16 -9.15 -17.44
N VAL A 195 -0.19 -7.87 -17.26
CA VAL A 195 -0.61 -7.00 -18.38
C VAL A 195 0.56 -6.14 -18.86
N TYR A 196 1.19 -5.38 -17.96
CA TYR A 196 2.24 -4.44 -18.35
C TYR A 196 3.48 -5.14 -18.92
N PRO A 197 4.01 -6.23 -18.33
CA PRO A 197 5.19 -6.89 -18.89
C PRO A 197 4.95 -7.45 -20.28
N VAL A 198 3.74 -7.95 -20.59
CA VAL A 198 3.40 -8.43 -21.93
C VAL A 198 3.37 -7.29 -22.94
N PHE A 199 2.74 -6.17 -22.59
CA PHE A 199 2.70 -5.00 -23.46
C PHE A 199 4.11 -4.40 -23.68
N MET A 200 4.89 -4.27 -22.61
CA MET A 200 6.28 -3.81 -22.66
C MET A 200 7.15 -4.74 -23.49
N PHE A 201 7.02 -6.05 -23.31
CA PHE A 201 7.73 -7.04 -24.10
C PHE A 201 7.43 -6.85 -25.59
N LEU A 202 6.15 -6.70 -25.95
CA LEU A 202 5.75 -6.51 -27.35
C LEU A 202 6.34 -5.21 -27.93
N VAL A 203 6.25 -4.09 -27.22
CA VAL A 203 6.77 -2.81 -27.68
C VAL A 203 8.30 -2.86 -27.84
N ILE A 204 9.02 -3.34 -26.82
CA ILE A 204 10.49 -3.45 -26.89
C ILE A 204 10.89 -4.45 -27.97
N PHE A 205 10.15 -5.55 -28.13
CA PHE A 205 10.38 -6.54 -29.17
C PHE A 205 10.27 -5.93 -30.56
N LEU A 206 9.21 -5.14 -30.83
CA LEU A 206 9.03 -4.48 -32.11
C LEU A 206 10.17 -3.48 -32.40
N LEU A 207 10.59 -2.70 -31.39
CA LEU A 207 11.70 -1.77 -31.51
C LEU A 207 13.03 -2.49 -31.77
N PHE A 208 13.32 -3.56 -31.04
CA PHE A 208 14.55 -4.34 -31.21
C PHE A 208 14.54 -5.10 -32.52
N TYR A 209 13.40 -5.67 -32.92
CA TYR A 209 13.24 -6.32 -34.21
C TYR A 209 13.48 -5.34 -35.35
N TYR A 210 12.93 -4.12 -35.25
CA TYR A 210 13.15 -3.05 -36.21
C TYR A 210 14.64 -2.65 -36.29
N GLN A 211 15.29 -2.44 -35.15
CA GLN A 211 16.69 -2.02 -35.08
C GLN A 211 17.65 -3.13 -35.54
N LEU A 212 17.52 -4.33 -34.98
CA LEU A 212 18.44 -5.46 -35.21
C LEU A 212 18.16 -6.20 -36.52
N ARG A 213 16.96 -6.04 -37.08
CA ARG A 213 16.47 -6.74 -38.28
C ARG A 213 16.64 -8.26 -38.20
N SER A 214 16.56 -8.80 -36.98
CA SER A 214 16.69 -10.22 -36.71
C SER A 214 15.72 -10.62 -35.59
N PHE A 215 14.76 -11.47 -35.95
CA PHE A 215 13.81 -12.04 -35.00
C PHE A 215 14.53 -12.77 -33.86
N ARG A 216 15.53 -13.60 -34.21
CA ARG A 216 16.33 -14.38 -33.25
C ARG A 216 17.09 -13.48 -32.26
N ALA A 217 17.62 -12.36 -32.73
CA ALA A 217 18.34 -11.42 -31.87
C ALA A 217 17.41 -10.64 -30.94
N ALA A 218 16.29 -10.17 -31.47
CA ALA A 218 15.28 -9.44 -30.71
C ALA A 218 14.67 -10.34 -29.62
N ILE A 219 14.25 -11.56 -29.98
CA ILE A 219 13.67 -12.50 -29.01
C ILE A 219 14.68 -12.94 -27.96
N PHE A 220 15.94 -13.20 -28.35
CA PHE A 220 16.99 -13.58 -27.40
C PHE A 220 17.24 -12.47 -26.38
N SER A 221 17.29 -11.22 -26.85
CA SER A 221 17.55 -10.07 -25.98
C SER A 221 16.46 -9.89 -24.93
N LEU A 222 15.21 -10.29 -25.21
CA LEU A 222 14.09 -10.15 -24.27
C LEU A 222 13.80 -11.41 -23.47
N ILE A 223 14.03 -12.60 -24.03
CA ILE A 223 13.72 -13.85 -23.32
C ILE A 223 14.72 -14.09 -22.19
N VAL A 224 16.00 -13.73 -22.35
CA VAL A 224 17.01 -13.92 -21.31
C VAL A 224 16.63 -13.21 -20.00
N PRO A 225 16.29 -11.91 -19.97
CA PRO A 225 15.85 -11.27 -18.73
C PRO A 225 14.56 -11.85 -18.16
N VAL A 226 13.59 -12.25 -19.00
CA VAL A 226 12.37 -12.91 -18.51
C VAL A 226 12.71 -14.22 -17.78
N LEU A 227 13.54 -15.08 -18.38
CA LEU A 227 13.94 -16.35 -17.76
C LEU A 227 14.80 -16.13 -16.52
N ALA A 228 15.63 -15.07 -16.49
CA ALA A 228 16.39 -14.68 -15.31
C ALA A 228 15.46 -14.26 -14.16
N THR A 229 14.36 -13.54 -14.45
CA THR A 229 13.34 -13.21 -13.46
C THR A 229 12.74 -14.45 -12.82
N PHE A 230 12.36 -15.46 -13.62
CA PHE A 230 11.84 -16.72 -13.09
C PHE A 230 12.84 -17.43 -12.19
N PHE A 231 14.12 -17.42 -12.57
CA PHE A 231 15.18 -18.01 -11.75
C PHE A 231 15.32 -17.31 -10.38
N VAL A 232 15.41 -15.97 -10.35
CA VAL A 232 15.55 -15.26 -9.07
C VAL A 232 14.29 -15.35 -8.22
N PHE A 233 13.10 -15.36 -8.83
CA PHE A 233 11.86 -15.60 -8.10
C PHE A 233 11.78 -17.02 -7.53
N ALA A 234 12.24 -18.03 -8.26
CA ALA A 234 12.30 -19.39 -7.73
C ALA A 234 13.20 -19.48 -6.49
N VAL A 235 14.38 -18.86 -6.53
CA VAL A 235 15.27 -18.79 -5.35
C VAL A 235 14.57 -18.04 -4.21
N PHE A 236 13.92 -16.92 -4.51
CA PHE A 236 13.22 -16.10 -3.52
C PHE A 236 12.07 -16.85 -2.82
N PHE A 237 11.24 -17.55 -3.59
CA PHE A 237 10.17 -18.40 -3.04
C PHE A 237 10.71 -19.62 -2.30
N ALA A 238 11.82 -20.22 -2.76
CA ALA A 238 12.48 -21.32 -2.06
C ALA A 238 13.03 -20.90 -0.69
N MET A 239 13.35 -19.62 -0.50
CA MET A 239 13.69 -19.02 0.81
C MET A 239 12.47 -18.76 1.69
N GLY A 240 11.26 -19.15 1.27
CA GLY A 240 10.01 -18.92 2.00
C GLY A 240 9.48 -17.49 1.92
N LYS A 241 10.01 -16.66 1.02
CA LYS A 241 9.58 -15.28 0.83
C LYS A 241 8.39 -15.18 -0.12
N SER A 242 7.77 -14.01 -0.14
CA SER A 242 6.54 -13.67 -0.86
C SER A 242 6.76 -12.41 -1.69
N LEU A 243 6.20 -12.37 -2.91
CA LEU A 243 6.23 -11.16 -3.71
C LEU A 243 5.27 -10.12 -3.11
N ASN A 244 5.58 -8.85 -3.32
CA ASN A 244 4.75 -7.71 -2.92
C ASN A 244 4.69 -6.71 -4.06
N THR A 245 3.91 -5.64 -3.87
CA THR A 245 3.69 -4.60 -4.90
C THR A 245 5.00 -4.01 -5.44
N MET A 246 6.06 -3.95 -4.63
CA MET A 246 7.37 -3.49 -5.09
C MET A 246 8.17 -4.58 -5.80
N THR A 247 8.30 -5.77 -5.22
CA THR A 247 9.16 -6.84 -5.76
C THR A 247 8.64 -7.42 -7.08
N VAL A 248 7.34 -7.29 -7.38
CA VAL A 248 6.78 -7.61 -8.71
C VAL A 248 7.39 -6.75 -9.81
N MET A 249 7.78 -5.50 -9.50
CA MET A 249 8.43 -4.61 -10.47
C MET A 249 9.78 -5.15 -10.96
N THR A 250 10.37 -6.16 -10.29
CA THR A 250 11.57 -6.86 -10.78
C THR A 250 11.38 -7.39 -12.20
N ILE A 251 10.18 -7.85 -12.59
CA ILE A 251 9.90 -8.29 -13.98
C ILE A 251 10.19 -7.15 -14.95
N THR A 252 9.61 -5.99 -14.67
CA THR A 252 9.74 -4.78 -15.49
C THR A 252 11.18 -4.27 -15.54
N PHE A 253 11.85 -4.16 -14.40
CA PHE A 253 13.24 -3.66 -14.35
C PHE A 253 14.20 -4.60 -15.10
N LEU A 254 14.11 -5.91 -14.90
CA LEU A 254 14.94 -6.87 -15.61
C LEU A 254 14.64 -6.86 -17.11
N LEU A 255 13.37 -6.75 -17.51
CA LEU A 255 12.98 -6.66 -18.91
C LEU A 255 13.59 -5.42 -19.59
N ILE A 256 13.50 -4.24 -18.97
CA ILE A 256 14.04 -3.00 -19.56
C ILE A 256 15.56 -3.02 -19.57
N ILE A 257 16.18 -3.18 -18.40
CA ILE A 257 17.62 -3.01 -18.22
C ILE A 257 18.38 -4.21 -18.79
N GLY A 258 17.93 -5.42 -18.47
CA GLY A 258 18.57 -6.66 -18.91
C GLY A 258 18.49 -6.86 -20.42
N SER A 259 17.41 -6.41 -21.08
CA SER A 259 17.29 -6.56 -22.53
C SER A 259 18.29 -5.69 -23.30
N ALA A 260 18.69 -4.54 -22.75
CA ALA A 260 19.74 -3.71 -23.32
C ALA A 260 21.09 -4.46 -23.42
N TYR A 261 21.41 -5.34 -22.46
CA TYR A 261 22.63 -6.14 -22.51
C TYR A 261 22.62 -7.12 -23.70
N GLY A 262 21.49 -7.77 -23.97
CA GLY A 262 21.32 -8.63 -25.15
C GLY A 262 21.45 -7.85 -26.46
N LEU A 263 20.86 -6.65 -26.50
CA LEU A 263 20.97 -5.73 -27.63
C LEU A 263 22.42 -5.32 -27.91
N HIS A 264 23.16 -4.90 -26.89
CA HIS A 264 24.57 -4.50 -27.01
C HIS A 264 25.47 -5.68 -27.40
N PHE A 265 25.23 -6.86 -26.81
CA PHE A 265 25.92 -8.10 -27.17
C PHE A 265 25.75 -8.42 -28.65
N TYR A 266 24.52 -8.41 -29.16
CA TYR A 266 24.25 -8.68 -30.56
C TYR A 266 24.86 -7.63 -31.50
N ASN A 267 24.76 -6.35 -31.14
CA ASN A 267 25.37 -5.27 -31.93
C ASN A 267 26.89 -5.40 -31.99
N ALA A 268 27.56 -5.91 -30.95
CA ALA A 268 28.98 -6.23 -31.00
C ALA A 268 29.27 -7.38 -31.98
N LEU A 269 28.49 -8.46 -31.95
CA LEU A 269 28.64 -9.57 -32.91
C LEU A 269 28.45 -9.14 -34.38
N PHE A 270 27.73 -8.04 -34.63
CA PHE A 270 27.61 -7.45 -35.97
C PHE A 270 28.85 -6.66 -36.39
N ARG A 271 29.50 -5.96 -35.45
CA ARG A 271 30.59 -5.01 -35.75
C ARG A 271 31.93 -5.66 -36.00
N PHE A 272 32.17 -6.85 -35.43
CA PHE A 272 33.46 -7.54 -35.52
C PHE A 272 33.33 -8.80 -36.37
N SER A 273 34.36 -9.05 -37.20
CA SER A 273 34.45 -10.27 -38.00
C SER A 273 34.73 -11.51 -37.15
N ASP A 274 35.58 -11.38 -36.11
CA ASP A 274 35.80 -12.42 -35.11
C ASP A 274 34.85 -12.22 -33.90
N LYS A 275 34.03 -13.23 -33.65
CA LYS A 275 33.10 -13.24 -32.51
C LYS A 275 33.80 -13.30 -31.16
N ARG A 276 34.97 -13.94 -31.08
CA ARG A 276 35.73 -13.97 -29.82
C ARG A 276 36.22 -12.57 -29.46
N GLU A 277 36.67 -11.82 -30.46
CA GLU A 277 37.03 -10.42 -30.31
C GLU A 277 35.82 -9.57 -29.92
N ALA A 278 34.67 -9.76 -30.59
CA ALA A 278 33.41 -9.09 -30.26
C ALA A 278 33.01 -9.28 -28.78
N VAL A 279 33.04 -10.54 -28.31
CA VAL A 279 32.70 -10.91 -26.94
C VAL A 279 33.68 -10.29 -25.96
N LYS A 280 34.99 -10.37 -26.23
CA LYS A 280 36.04 -9.78 -25.38
C LYS A 280 35.90 -8.26 -25.28
N HIS A 281 35.53 -7.60 -26.39
CA HIS A 281 35.33 -6.16 -26.45
C HIS A 281 34.09 -5.73 -25.65
N ILE A 282 32.96 -6.43 -25.81
CA ILE A 282 31.68 -6.01 -25.20
C ILE A 282 31.50 -6.49 -23.75
N PHE A 283 32.29 -7.47 -23.30
CA PHE A 283 32.22 -7.99 -21.93
C PHE A 283 32.43 -6.92 -20.86
N LYS A 284 33.54 -6.18 -20.92
CA LYS A 284 33.85 -5.17 -19.89
C LYS A 284 32.77 -4.07 -19.81
N PRO A 285 32.33 -3.45 -20.93
CA PRO A 285 31.27 -2.44 -20.88
C PRO A 285 29.96 -2.96 -20.26
N ILE A 286 29.49 -4.15 -20.65
CA ILE A 286 28.26 -4.73 -20.09
C ILE A 286 28.44 -5.06 -18.61
N LEU A 287 29.59 -5.62 -18.22
CA LEU A 287 29.88 -5.95 -16.82
C LEU A 287 29.87 -4.70 -15.95
N PHE A 288 30.56 -3.62 -16.35
CA PHE A 288 30.56 -2.37 -15.59
C PHE A 288 29.17 -1.74 -15.54
N SER A 289 28.42 -1.75 -16.65
CA SER A 289 27.04 -1.26 -16.66
C SER A 289 26.14 -2.05 -15.70
N MET A 290 26.32 -3.36 -15.60
CA MET A 290 25.59 -4.19 -14.64
C MET A 290 26.01 -3.86 -13.21
N LEU A 291 27.31 -3.80 -12.93
CA LEU A 291 27.82 -3.54 -11.57
C LEU A 291 27.38 -2.18 -11.03
N THR A 292 27.43 -1.12 -11.84
CA THR A 292 26.98 0.21 -11.41
C THR A 292 25.47 0.25 -11.18
N THR A 293 24.68 -0.44 -12.01
CA THR A 293 23.22 -0.55 -11.82
C THR A 293 22.88 -1.36 -10.58
N ALA A 294 23.54 -2.50 -10.40
CA ALA A 294 23.39 -3.36 -9.23
C ALA A 294 23.79 -2.62 -7.95
N ALA A 295 24.86 -1.82 -7.96
CA ALA A 295 25.23 -0.99 -6.81
C ALA A 295 24.13 0.02 -6.46
N GLY A 296 23.48 0.62 -7.46
CA GLY A 296 22.33 1.51 -7.26
C GLY A 296 21.15 0.80 -6.58
N PHE A 297 20.72 -0.36 -7.09
CA PHE A 297 19.63 -1.13 -6.48
C PHE A 297 20.01 -1.73 -5.11
N MET A 298 21.24 -2.20 -4.94
CA MET A 298 21.71 -2.79 -3.68
C MET A 298 21.81 -1.75 -2.56
N SER A 299 21.89 -0.45 -2.89
CA SER A 299 21.80 0.62 -1.89
C SER A 299 20.48 0.59 -1.10
N PHE A 300 19.41 0.01 -1.65
CA PHE A 300 18.13 -0.13 -0.96
C PHE A 300 18.20 -1.05 0.26
N VAL A 301 19.24 -1.87 0.40
CA VAL A 301 19.45 -2.72 1.58
C VAL A 301 19.56 -1.89 2.87
N PHE A 302 19.96 -0.62 2.77
CA PHE A 302 20.06 0.30 3.91
C PHE A 302 18.73 0.95 4.32
N ILE A 303 17.67 0.83 3.52
CA ILE A 303 16.35 1.39 3.83
C ILE A 303 15.65 0.48 4.85
N ASP A 304 14.98 1.05 5.85
CA ASP A 304 14.25 0.26 6.86
C ASP A 304 12.91 -0.32 6.38
N ILE A 305 12.73 -0.51 5.07
CA ILE A 305 11.49 -0.99 4.47
C ILE A 305 11.77 -2.27 3.69
N ARG A 306 11.22 -3.41 4.15
CA ARG A 306 11.46 -4.74 3.59
C ARG A 306 11.22 -4.80 2.09
N ALA A 307 10.12 -4.21 1.60
CA ALA A 307 9.76 -4.21 0.20
C ALA A 307 10.86 -3.61 -0.72
N PHE A 308 11.51 -2.52 -0.29
CA PHE A 308 12.62 -1.90 -1.03
C PHE A 308 13.90 -2.74 -0.98
N ARG A 309 14.26 -3.26 0.20
CA ARG A 309 15.43 -4.14 0.36
C ARG A 309 15.33 -5.36 -0.55
N GLU A 310 14.17 -6.02 -0.56
CA GLU A 310 13.94 -7.21 -1.38
C GLU A 310 13.94 -6.90 -2.87
N LEU A 311 13.35 -5.78 -3.29
CA LEU A 311 13.42 -5.30 -4.68
C LEU A 311 14.88 -5.09 -5.11
N GLY A 312 15.68 -4.43 -4.27
CA GLY A 312 17.09 -4.17 -4.54
C GLY A 312 17.90 -5.45 -4.77
N ILE A 313 17.70 -6.45 -3.92
CA ILE A 313 18.36 -7.76 -4.02
C ILE A 313 17.92 -8.51 -5.28
N LEU A 314 16.62 -8.54 -5.56
CA LEU A 314 16.04 -9.27 -6.69
C LEU A 314 16.50 -8.69 -8.05
N VAL A 315 16.47 -7.36 -8.20
CA VAL A 315 16.92 -6.72 -9.44
C VAL A 315 18.43 -6.89 -9.63
N SER A 316 19.24 -6.66 -8.59
CA SER A 316 20.70 -6.77 -8.67
C SER A 316 21.14 -8.20 -9.03
N SER A 317 20.60 -9.20 -8.33
CA SER A 317 20.89 -10.61 -8.62
C SER A 317 20.37 -11.04 -9.99
N GLY A 318 19.18 -10.58 -10.39
CA GLY A 318 18.62 -10.85 -11.71
C GLY A 318 19.48 -10.30 -12.84
N LEU A 319 20.00 -9.08 -12.72
CA LEU A 319 20.91 -8.50 -13.73
C LEU A 319 22.22 -9.28 -13.83
N ALA A 320 22.76 -9.75 -12.70
CA ALA A 320 23.94 -10.61 -12.69
C ALA A 320 23.67 -11.94 -13.43
N VAL A 321 22.50 -12.55 -13.22
CA VAL A 321 22.06 -13.76 -13.95
C VAL A 321 21.92 -13.46 -15.45
N VAL A 322 21.34 -12.32 -15.84
CA VAL A 322 21.24 -11.91 -17.25
C VAL A 322 22.61 -11.84 -17.91
N VAL A 323 23.57 -11.14 -17.29
CA VAL A 323 24.93 -11.04 -17.82
C VAL A 323 25.58 -12.43 -17.93
N LEU A 324 25.43 -13.27 -16.90
CA LEU A 324 25.93 -14.64 -16.91
C LEU A 324 25.37 -15.45 -18.09
N VAL A 325 24.06 -15.39 -18.31
CA VAL A 325 23.37 -16.14 -19.39
C VAL A 325 23.77 -15.62 -20.77
N ILE A 326 23.91 -14.30 -20.94
CA ILE A 326 24.36 -13.69 -22.21
C ILE A 326 25.76 -14.18 -22.57
N PHE A 327 26.70 -14.17 -21.63
CA PHE A 327 28.10 -14.54 -21.90
C PHE A 327 28.37 -16.05 -21.87
N THR A 328 27.39 -16.87 -21.47
CA THR A 328 27.46 -18.34 -21.56
C THR A 328 26.58 -18.84 -22.72
N SER A 329 25.27 -18.88 -22.51
CA SER A 329 24.28 -19.37 -23.49
C SER A 329 24.24 -18.51 -24.75
N GLY A 330 24.38 -17.18 -24.64
CA GLY A 330 24.45 -16.31 -25.82
C GLY A 330 25.66 -16.62 -26.71
N VAL A 331 26.82 -16.92 -26.13
CA VAL A 331 28.00 -17.33 -26.90
C VAL A 331 27.77 -18.67 -27.62
N GLU A 332 27.13 -19.65 -26.96
CA GLU A 332 26.80 -20.95 -27.56
C GLU A 332 25.77 -20.81 -28.70
N ILE A 333 24.68 -20.08 -28.48
CA ILE A 333 23.58 -19.88 -29.44
C ILE A 333 24.07 -19.11 -30.68
N PHE A 334 24.84 -18.04 -30.49
CA PHE A 334 25.29 -17.18 -31.60
C PHE A 334 26.64 -17.60 -32.20
N ARG A 335 27.27 -18.69 -31.73
CA ARG A 335 28.57 -19.18 -32.23
C ARG A 335 28.64 -19.31 -33.76
N ASN A 336 27.59 -19.84 -34.39
CA ASN A 336 27.52 -20.03 -35.84
C ASN A 336 26.59 -19.04 -36.55
N TYR A 337 26.06 -18.05 -35.84
CA TYR A 337 25.14 -17.08 -36.41
C TYR A 337 25.87 -15.99 -37.21
N THR A 338 25.55 -15.83 -38.48
CA THR A 338 26.03 -14.70 -39.30
C THR A 338 24.89 -13.68 -39.45
N PRO A 339 25.08 -12.43 -38.96
CA PRO A 339 24.07 -11.40 -39.15
C PRO A 339 23.85 -11.11 -40.64
N LYS A 340 22.62 -11.28 -41.13
CA LYS A 340 22.30 -11.10 -42.56
C LYS A 340 22.01 -9.67 -42.97
N ARG A 341 21.63 -8.80 -42.03
CA ARG A 341 21.17 -7.43 -42.30
C ARG A 341 21.86 -6.46 -41.34
N THR A 342 22.26 -5.31 -41.88
CA THR A 342 22.81 -4.19 -41.11
C THR A 342 21.77 -3.63 -40.16
N PRO A 343 22.09 -3.44 -38.87
CA PRO A 343 21.22 -2.74 -37.94
C PRO A 343 20.87 -1.34 -38.44
N ARG A 344 19.62 -0.91 -38.25
CA ARG A 344 19.19 0.45 -38.62
C ARG A 344 19.66 1.47 -37.58
N SER A 345 20.22 2.58 -38.06
CA SER A 345 20.34 3.80 -37.25
C SER A 345 18.98 4.48 -37.17
N PHE A 346 18.61 4.97 -35.99
CA PHE A 346 17.44 5.84 -35.80
C PHE A 346 17.65 7.26 -36.36
N GLY A 347 18.83 7.55 -36.94
CA GLY A 347 19.04 8.80 -37.69
C GLY A 347 19.35 10.02 -36.81
N MET A 348 19.95 9.85 -35.63
CA MET A 348 20.49 10.97 -34.86
C MET A 348 21.58 11.67 -35.69
N LYS A 349 21.22 12.79 -36.32
CA LYS A 349 22.18 13.72 -36.92
C LYS A 349 22.90 14.44 -35.79
N TYR A 350 24.22 14.55 -35.90
CA TYR A 350 25.03 15.28 -34.93
C TYR A 350 24.49 16.71 -34.81
N VAL A 351 23.90 17.04 -33.67
CA VAL A 351 23.35 18.36 -33.43
C VAL A 351 24.53 19.30 -33.17
N VAL A 352 24.54 20.47 -33.84
CA VAL A 352 25.64 21.43 -33.85
C VAL A 352 26.15 21.75 -32.43
N ARG A 353 27.46 21.89 -32.25
CA ARG A 353 28.17 22.16 -30.96
C ARG A 353 27.50 23.22 -30.08
N LYS A 354 26.84 24.22 -30.68
CA LYS A 354 26.08 25.26 -29.97
C LYS A 354 24.90 24.70 -29.17
N ILE A 355 24.13 23.77 -29.73
CA ILE A 355 22.99 23.16 -29.04
C ILE A 355 23.48 22.28 -27.89
N ALA A 356 24.56 21.53 -28.08
CA ALA A 356 25.17 20.76 -26.99
C ALA A 356 25.63 21.65 -25.83
N LEU A 357 26.22 22.82 -26.14
CA LEU A 357 26.60 23.80 -25.12
C LEU A 357 25.38 24.37 -24.39
N ILE A 358 24.31 24.72 -25.13
CA ILE A 358 23.07 25.21 -24.53
C ILE A 358 22.48 24.16 -23.58
N VAL A 359 22.39 22.89 -24.01
CA VAL A 359 21.89 21.79 -23.17
C VAL A 359 22.75 21.62 -21.91
N LEU A 360 24.07 21.70 -22.03
CA LEU A 360 24.98 21.62 -20.88
C LEU A 360 24.77 22.79 -19.90
N VAL A 361 24.66 24.01 -20.41
CA VAL A 361 24.42 25.20 -19.57
C VAL A 361 23.08 25.08 -18.86
N VAL A 362 22.02 24.69 -19.56
CA VAL A 362 20.69 24.47 -18.95
C VAL A 362 20.76 23.39 -17.86
N PHE A 363 21.44 22.28 -18.13
CA PHE A 363 21.64 21.22 -17.13
C PHE A 363 22.39 21.73 -15.89
N LEU A 364 23.49 22.47 -16.07
CA LEU A 364 24.26 23.02 -14.95
C LEU A 364 23.47 24.04 -14.13
N VAL A 365 22.69 24.90 -14.80
CA VAL A 365 21.79 25.85 -14.12
C VAL A 365 20.72 25.11 -13.35
N MET A 366 20.06 24.10 -13.94
CA MET A 366 19.09 23.27 -13.23
C MET A 366 19.70 22.53 -12.05
N ALA A 367 20.90 21.97 -12.20
CA ALA A 367 21.62 21.30 -11.13
C ALA A 367 21.96 22.26 -9.99
N ALA A 368 22.40 23.49 -10.30
CA ALA A 368 22.70 24.53 -9.31
C ALA A 368 21.43 25.05 -8.61
N LEU A 369 20.29 25.10 -9.31
CA LEU A 369 18.99 25.47 -8.73
C LEU A 369 18.33 24.34 -7.94
N SER A 370 18.74 23.08 -8.16
CA SER A 370 18.09 21.91 -7.54
C SER A 370 18.01 21.96 -6.00
N PRO A 371 19.02 22.42 -5.24
CA PRO A 371 18.92 22.46 -3.78
C PRO A 371 17.84 23.43 -3.27
N PHE A 372 17.55 24.50 -4.03
CA PHE A 372 16.48 25.45 -3.71
C PHE A 372 15.10 24.90 -4.04
N LEU A 373 14.99 24.09 -5.11
CA LEU A 373 13.74 23.44 -5.51
C LEU A 373 13.40 22.26 -4.60
N LEU A 374 14.41 21.50 -4.15
CA LEU A 374 14.23 20.34 -3.26
C LEU A 374 13.62 20.73 -1.91
N LYS A 375 13.91 21.93 -1.39
CA LYS A 375 13.29 22.45 -0.15
C LYS A 375 11.77 22.61 -0.22
N ARG A 376 11.19 22.63 -1.42
CA ARG A 376 9.73 22.74 -1.62
C ARG A 376 9.02 21.39 -1.67
N VAL A 377 9.76 20.28 -1.62
CA VAL A 377 9.17 18.93 -1.62
C VAL A 377 8.55 18.70 -0.24
N GLN A 378 7.22 18.66 -0.19
CA GLN A 378 6.48 18.28 1.00
C GLN A 378 6.39 16.75 1.06
N VAL A 379 6.78 16.18 2.20
CA VAL A 379 6.64 14.75 2.46
C VAL A 379 5.30 14.55 3.16
N GLY A 380 4.32 14.01 2.42
CA GLY A 380 2.99 13.73 2.98
C GLY A 380 3.01 12.50 3.88
N SER A 381 2.12 12.47 4.87
CA SER A 381 1.89 11.32 5.77
C SER A 381 0.62 10.53 5.43
N ASP A 382 -0.09 10.90 4.36
CA ASP A 382 -1.35 10.26 3.95
C ASP A 382 -1.12 9.12 2.95
N MET A 383 -1.55 7.90 3.28
CA MET A 383 -1.50 6.74 2.37
C MET A 383 -2.33 6.96 1.09
N VAL A 384 -3.36 7.80 1.13
CA VAL A 384 -4.20 8.09 -0.05
C VAL A 384 -3.47 8.94 -1.08
N SER A 385 -2.30 9.51 -0.75
CA SER A 385 -1.47 10.28 -1.69
C SER A 385 -0.82 9.41 -2.78
N TYR A 386 -0.71 8.09 -2.57
CA TYR A 386 -0.20 7.15 -3.57
C TYR A 386 -1.16 6.89 -4.73
N PHE A 387 -2.43 7.25 -4.57
CA PHE A 387 -3.45 7.06 -5.59
C PHE A 387 -3.60 8.31 -6.47
N GLU A 388 -3.92 8.10 -7.75
CA GLU A 388 -4.19 9.20 -8.68
C GLU A 388 -5.28 10.13 -8.13
N ARG A 389 -5.14 11.43 -8.38
CA ARG A 389 -6.05 12.46 -7.85
C ARG A 389 -7.52 12.23 -8.25
N ASP A 390 -7.74 11.66 -9.43
CA ASP A 390 -9.08 11.36 -9.96
C ASP A 390 -9.59 9.96 -9.62
N SER A 391 -8.81 9.15 -8.90
CA SER A 391 -9.22 7.82 -8.46
C SER A 391 -10.42 7.86 -7.52
N GLU A 392 -11.25 6.82 -7.55
CA GLU A 392 -12.41 6.71 -6.66
C GLU A 392 -12.01 6.72 -5.19
N LEU A 393 -10.88 6.09 -4.84
CA LEU A 393 -10.37 6.06 -3.46
C LEU A 393 -9.99 7.46 -2.98
N ARG A 394 -9.35 8.27 -3.84
CA ARG A 394 -9.01 9.65 -3.51
C ARG A 394 -10.26 10.50 -3.32
N LYS A 395 -11.24 10.37 -4.22
CA LYS A 395 -12.53 11.05 -4.10
C LYS A 395 -13.27 10.65 -2.83
N ALA A 396 -13.23 9.37 -2.45
CA ALA A 396 -13.82 8.87 -1.21
C ALA A 396 -13.18 9.52 0.02
N TYR A 397 -11.84 9.53 0.08
CA TYR A 397 -11.10 10.16 1.17
C TYR A 397 -11.38 11.66 1.26
N ASP A 398 -11.22 12.39 0.15
CA ASP A 398 -11.43 13.84 0.12
C ASP A 398 -12.88 14.20 0.51
N LEU A 399 -13.85 13.37 0.15
CA LEU A 399 -15.25 13.51 0.56
C LEU A 399 -15.43 13.27 2.06
N ILE A 400 -14.88 12.19 2.62
CA ILE A 400 -14.94 11.88 4.06
C ILE A 400 -14.33 13.03 4.88
N VAL A 401 -13.16 13.50 4.48
CA VAL A 401 -12.45 14.60 5.14
C VAL A 401 -13.26 15.89 5.03
N LYS A 402 -13.75 16.25 3.84
CA LYS A 402 -14.43 17.54 3.61
C LYS A 402 -15.85 17.60 4.18
N LYS A 403 -16.60 16.49 4.15
CA LYS A 403 -18.02 16.44 4.51
C LYS A 403 -18.28 15.93 5.92
N PHE A 404 -17.45 15.01 6.41
CA PHE A 404 -17.62 14.39 7.72
C PHE A 404 -16.52 14.80 8.71
N ASN A 405 -15.57 15.66 8.29
CA ASN A 405 -14.43 16.11 9.08
C ASN A 405 -13.68 14.96 9.79
N THR A 406 -13.64 13.81 9.13
CA THR A 406 -13.06 12.57 9.68
C THR A 406 -11.77 12.26 8.93
N ARG A 407 -10.70 12.02 9.69
CA ARG A 407 -9.41 11.50 9.22
C ARG A 407 -9.03 10.27 10.05
N GLU A 408 -7.98 9.54 9.69
CA GLU A 408 -7.55 8.34 10.42
C GLU A 408 -7.08 8.63 11.86
N PRO A 409 -7.86 8.27 12.89
CA PRO A 409 -7.54 8.62 14.26
C PRO A 409 -6.29 7.89 14.77
N ILE A 410 -5.74 8.39 15.87
CA ILE A 410 -4.82 7.60 16.70
C ILE A 410 -5.61 6.93 17.83
N TYR A 411 -5.19 5.74 18.20
CA TYR A 411 -5.74 4.96 19.29
C TYR A 411 -4.86 5.13 20.52
N LEU A 412 -5.45 5.63 21.60
CA LEU A 412 -4.83 5.64 22.93
C LEU A 412 -5.35 4.43 23.70
N VAL A 413 -4.47 3.50 24.03
CA VAL A 413 -4.81 2.35 24.86
C VAL A 413 -4.31 2.59 26.28
N LEU A 414 -5.23 2.53 27.24
CA LEU A 414 -4.94 2.65 28.66
C LEU A 414 -5.01 1.27 29.32
N GLU A 415 -4.00 0.96 30.12
CA GLU A 415 -3.81 -0.33 30.77
C GLU A 415 -3.64 -0.16 32.28
N LYS A 416 -4.29 -1.05 33.04
CA LYS A 416 -4.15 -1.15 34.49
C LYS A 416 -3.75 -2.56 34.91
N ASN A 417 -2.91 -2.65 35.94
CA ASN A 417 -2.58 -3.93 36.59
C ASN A 417 -3.78 -4.56 37.29
N VAL A 418 -4.81 -3.76 37.59
CA VAL A 418 -6.09 -4.19 38.17
C VAL A 418 -7.24 -3.80 37.26
N PRO A 419 -8.38 -4.52 37.29
CA PRO A 419 -9.55 -4.15 36.51
C PRO A 419 -9.98 -2.70 36.70
N PHE A 420 -10.48 -2.08 35.63
CA PHE A 420 -11.16 -0.80 35.72
C PHE A 420 -12.43 -0.94 36.56
N VAL A 421 -12.71 0.10 37.36
CA VAL A 421 -13.85 0.19 38.27
C VAL A 421 -14.68 1.44 37.96
N GLY A 422 -15.91 1.51 38.46
CA GLY A 422 -16.82 2.62 38.15
C GLY A 422 -16.27 4.02 38.50
N THR A 423 -15.42 4.12 39.52
CA THR A 423 -14.78 5.38 39.93
C THR A 423 -13.75 5.90 38.92
N ASP A 424 -13.19 5.02 38.07
CA ASP A 424 -12.23 5.43 37.03
C ASP A 424 -12.89 6.32 35.96
N SER A 425 -14.21 6.29 35.82
CA SER A 425 -14.96 7.12 34.85
C SER A 425 -14.71 8.62 35.07
N LYS A 426 -14.46 9.04 36.32
CA LYS A 426 -14.16 10.45 36.64
C LYS A 426 -12.77 10.86 36.14
N ILE A 427 -11.77 9.99 36.37
CA ILE A 427 -10.40 10.17 35.87
C ILE A 427 -10.40 10.18 34.34
N LEU A 428 -11.15 9.28 33.71
CA LEU A 428 -11.29 9.22 32.25
C LEU A 428 -11.88 10.51 31.68
N LYS A 429 -12.91 11.07 32.32
CA LYS A 429 -13.53 12.32 31.88
C LYS A 429 -12.55 13.50 31.96
N GLU A 430 -11.82 13.62 33.07
CA GLU A 430 -10.79 14.67 33.24
C GLU A 430 -9.65 14.52 32.23
N LEU A 431 -9.21 13.28 31.96
CA LEU A 431 -8.18 12.98 30.97
C LEU A 431 -8.63 13.34 29.55
N ILE A 432 -9.86 12.97 29.17
CA ILE A 432 -10.46 13.32 27.87
C ILE A 432 -10.54 14.83 27.70
N GLU A 433 -11.05 15.56 28.71
CA GLU A 433 -11.14 17.02 28.66
C GLU A 433 -9.76 17.70 28.53
N LYS A 434 -8.70 17.14 29.15
CA LYS A 434 -7.34 17.66 29.00
C LYS A 434 -6.78 17.43 27.60
N ILE A 435 -6.99 16.25 27.03
CA ILE A 435 -6.53 15.92 25.67
C ILE A 435 -7.28 16.78 24.64
N GLU A 436 -8.59 16.94 24.77
CA GLU A 436 -9.43 17.74 23.86
C GLU A 436 -9.16 19.26 23.92
N LYS A 437 -8.58 19.77 25.01
CA LYS A 437 -8.21 21.19 25.11
C LYS A 437 -7.03 21.58 24.21
N SER A 438 -6.30 20.61 23.67
CA SER A 438 -5.18 20.86 22.78
C SER A 438 -5.62 21.36 21.40
N GLU A 439 -4.85 22.27 20.80
CA GLU A 439 -5.04 22.68 19.40
C GLU A 439 -4.83 21.53 18.39
N TYR A 440 -4.16 20.45 18.80
CA TYR A 440 -3.84 19.32 17.93
C TYR A 440 -4.93 18.25 17.90
N VAL A 441 -5.88 18.26 18.84
CA VAL A 441 -6.90 17.22 18.99
C VAL A 441 -8.27 17.82 18.69
N SER A 442 -9.00 17.21 17.75
CA SER A 442 -10.35 17.62 17.39
C SER A 442 -11.41 17.06 18.34
N SER A 443 -11.25 15.82 18.79
CA SER A 443 -12.15 15.15 19.74
C SER A 443 -11.55 13.83 20.22
N VAL A 444 -12.00 13.34 21.37
CA VAL A 444 -11.69 12.01 21.89
C VAL A 444 -12.98 11.23 22.09
N VAL A 445 -13.16 10.14 21.35
CA VAL A 445 -14.36 9.31 21.40
C VAL A 445 -14.15 8.18 22.40
N PHE A 446 -14.96 8.19 23.46
CA PHE A 446 -15.11 7.10 24.43
C PHE A 446 -16.48 7.21 25.14
N PRO A 447 -17.26 6.13 25.33
CA PRO A 447 -18.56 6.18 26.00
C PRO A 447 -18.43 6.36 27.54
N VAL A 448 -17.94 7.53 27.98
CA VAL A 448 -17.63 7.83 29.40
C VAL A 448 -18.83 7.67 30.34
N ASP A 449 -20.05 7.81 29.85
CA ASP A 449 -21.28 7.67 30.64
C ASP A 449 -21.58 6.21 31.03
N ILE A 450 -20.93 5.25 30.35
CA ILE A 450 -21.04 3.82 30.66
C ILE A 450 -19.76 3.39 31.39
N SER A 451 -19.89 2.99 32.65
CA SER A 451 -18.73 2.50 33.40
C SER A 451 -18.07 1.30 32.69
N VAL A 452 -16.74 1.23 32.74
CA VAL A 452 -15.96 0.18 32.05
C VAL A 452 -16.43 -1.25 32.38
N PRO A 453 -16.76 -1.63 33.64
CA PRO A 453 -17.29 -2.96 33.93
C PRO A 453 -18.59 -3.31 33.20
N ILE A 454 -19.49 -2.33 33.06
CA ILE A 454 -20.74 -2.48 32.30
C ILE A 454 -20.40 -2.58 30.81
N MET A 455 -19.52 -1.71 30.33
CA MET A 455 -19.09 -1.70 28.93
C MET A 455 -18.45 -3.03 28.51
N TYR A 456 -17.61 -3.63 29.35
CA TYR A 456 -17.03 -4.96 29.14
C TYR A 456 -18.09 -6.07 29.08
N THR A 457 -19.14 -5.94 29.88
CA THR A 457 -20.22 -6.94 29.88
C THR A 457 -21.06 -6.83 28.61
N LEU A 458 -21.37 -5.62 28.18
CA LEU A 458 -22.14 -5.34 26.97
C LEU A 458 -21.34 -5.56 25.68
N SER A 459 -20.02 -5.39 25.70
CA SER A 459 -19.15 -5.59 24.52
C SER A 459 -19.14 -7.04 24.01
N ARG A 460 -19.54 -8.00 24.85
CA ARG A 460 -19.68 -9.41 24.46
C ARG A 460 -20.79 -9.64 23.43
N THR A 461 -21.80 -8.77 23.43
CA THR A 461 -22.95 -8.86 22.52
C THR A 461 -23.10 -7.63 21.63
N ASN A 462 -22.36 -6.55 21.91
CA ASN A 462 -22.38 -5.32 21.15
C ASN A 462 -21.01 -5.06 20.49
N PRO A 463 -20.88 -5.25 19.16
CA PRO A 463 -19.64 -5.01 18.42
C PRO A 463 -19.08 -3.60 18.57
N PHE A 464 -19.94 -2.58 18.71
CA PHE A 464 -19.51 -1.20 18.94
C PHE A 464 -18.79 -1.04 20.28
N LEU A 465 -19.28 -1.68 21.34
CA LEU A 465 -18.58 -1.56 22.63
C LEU A 465 -17.29 -2.39 22.67
N LYS A 466 -17.19 -3.44 21.85
CA LYS A 466 -15.94 -4.22 21.66
C LYS A 466 -14.80 -3.34 21.11
N THR A 467 -15.12 -2.28 20.37
CA THR A 467 -14.11 -1.32 19.87
C THR A 467 -13.47 -0.48 20.97
N PHE A 468 -14.05 -0.37 22.16
CA PHE A 468 -13.51 0.44 23.26
C PHE A 468 -12.94 -0.38 24.41
N VAL A 469 -13.28 -1.68 24.49
CA VAL A 469 -12.91 -2.54 25.62
C VAL A 469 -12.36 -3.86 25.12
N GLY A 470 -11.06 -4.09 25.34
CA GLY A 470 -10.40 -5.34 25.01
C GLY A 470 -10.60 -6.39 26.10
N ASP A 471 -10.36 -5.98 27.36
CA ASP A 471 -10.67 -6.78 28.53
C ASP A 471 -10.99 -5.89 29.74
N ARG A 472 -11.02 -6.46 30.95
CA ARG A 472 -11.34 -5.72 32.18
C ARG A 472 -10.25 -4.71 32.57
N ASN A 473 -9.05 -4.84 32.03
CA ASN A 473 -7.85 -4.11 32.40
C ASN A 473 -7.36 -3.17 31.28
N ARG A 474 -7.97 -3.25 30.09
CA ARG A 474 -7.53 -2.51 28.89
C ARG A 474 -8.70 -1.89 28.15
N ILE A 475 -8.60 -0.58 27.95
CA ILE A 475 -9.58 0.22 27.21
C ILE A 475 -8.88 1.02 26.11
N ARG A 476 -9.61 1.31 25.04
CA ARG A 476 -9.14 2.08 23.89
C ARG A 476 -9.99 3.33 23.74
N LEU A 477 -9.32 4.47 23.61
CA LEU A 477 -9.89 5.76 23.25
C LEU A 477 -9.51 6.06 21.80
N ILE A 478 -10.44 6.64 21.05
CA ILE A 478 -10.20 7.07 19.66
C ILE A 478 -9.94 8.57 19.68
N VAL A 479 -8.73 9.00 19.34
CA VAL A 479 -8.32 10.41 19.37
C VAL A 479 -8.28 10.93 17.93
N ASN A 480 -9.23 11.80 17.59
CA ASN A 480 -9.30 12.45 16.30
C ASN A 480 -8.40 13.69 16.29
N LEU A 481 -7.48 13.78 15.33
CA LEU A 481 -6.54 14.89 15.24
C LEU A 481 -7.06 16.03 14.36
N THR A 482 -6.68 17.26 14.68
CA THR A 482 -6.84 18.41 13.78
C THR A 482 -5.81 18.33 12.65
N PRO A 483 -5.95 19.10 11.55
CA PRO A 483 -4.93 19.16 10.50
C PRO A 483 -3.51 19.40 11.05
N GLU A 484 -3.36 20.32 12.02
CA GLU A 484 -2.05 20.60 12.63
C GLU A 484 -1.55 19.46 13.51
N GLY A 485 -2.46 18.69 14.12
CA GLY A 485 -2.12 17.48 14.84
C GLY A 485 -1.55 16.37 13.95
N TYR A 486 -2.00 16.25 12.69
CA TYR A 486 -1.41 15.30 11.72
C TYR A 486 0.00 15.70 11.31
N GLU A 487 0.27 17.00 11.16
CA GLU A 487 1.61 17.50 10.83
C GLU A 487 2.58 17.39 12.02
N HIS A 488 2.05 17.43 13.25
CA HIS A 488 2.84 17.44 14.49
C HIS A 488 2.52 16.25 15.41
N VAL A 489 2.35 15.06 14.84
CA VAL A 489 1.87 13.88 15.59
C VAL A 489 2.73 13.54 16.81
N LYS A 490 4.04 13.79 16.77
CA LYS A 490 4.93 13.60 17.92
C LYS A 490 4.55 14.48 19.11
N LYS A 491 4.20 15.74 18.88
CA LYS A 491 3.73 16.64 19.95
C LYS A 491 2.43 16.14 20.58
N VAL A 492 1.58 15.51 19.77
CA VAL A 492 0.34 14.88 20.27
C VAL A 492 0.66 13.70 21.18
N VAL A 493 1.62 12.85 20.78
CA VAL A 493 2.06 11.72 21.62
C VAL A 493 2.70 12.21 22.91
N ASP A 494 3.55 13.24 22.86
CA ASP A 494 4.18 13.83 24.05
C ASP A 494 3.13 14.40 25.02
N LEU A 495 2.13 15.11 24.49
CA LEU A 495 0.99 15.60 25.28
C LEU A 495 0.22 14.45 25.93
N ILE A 496 -0.09 13.39 25.17
CA ILE A 496 -0.79 12.21 25.70
C ILE A 496 0.04 11.56 26.81
N ASN A 497 1.36 11.42 26.61
CA ASN A 497 2.27 10.86 27.61
C ASN A 497 2.26 11.67 28.91
N GLU A 498 2.32 13.00 28.81
CA GLU A 498 2.26 13.91 29.95
C GLU A 498 0.93 13.75 30.71
N VAL A 499 -0.20 13.86 30.01
CA VAL A 499 -1.54 13.80 30.62
C VAL A 499 -1.81 12.43 31.25
N VAL A 500 -1.43 11.33 30.59
CA VAL A 500 -1.65 9.98 31.12
C VAL A 500 -0.75 9.70 32.32
N SER A 501 0.48 10.23 32.35
CA SER A 501 1.42 10.01 33.46
C SER A 501 0.87 10.45 34.83
N GLU A 502 -0.01 11.45 34.85
CA GLU A 502 -0.69 11.93 36.06
C GLU A 502 -1.66 10.91 36.67
N THR A 503 -2.14 9.94 35.87
CA THR A 503 -3.11 8.92 36.31
C THR A 503 -2.47 7.70 36.97
N GLY A 504 -1.16 7.50 36.75
CA GLY A 504 -0.44 6.30 37.17
C GLY A 504 -0.80 5.03 36.37
N TRP A 505 -1.53 5.15 35.26
CA TRP A 505 -1.83 4.04 34.35
C TRP A 505 -0.73 3.88 33.30
N SER A 506 -0.52 2.67 32.82
CA SER A 506 0.34 2.45 31.66
C SER A 506 -0.46 2.66 30.39
N HIS A 507 0.21 3.06 29.31
CA HIS A 507 -0.46 3.29 28.04
C HIS A 507 0.47 3.08 26.86
N TYR A 508 -0.15 2.95 25.69
CA TYR A 508 0.54 3.04 24.42
C TYR A 508 -0.37 3.72 23.40
N VAL A 509 0.26 4.35 22.40
CA VAL A 509 -0.45 4.99 21.29
C VAL A 509 -0.18 4.20 20.02
N ALA A 510 -1.20 4.05 19.19
CA ALA A 510 -1.11 3.39 17.90
C ALA A 510 -1.87 4.16 16.84
N GLY A 511 -1.35 4.23 15.62
CA GLY A 511 -2.04 4.86 14.50
C GLY A 511 -1.19 4.82 13.26
N SER A 512 -1.82 4.75 12.09
CA SER A 512 -1.13 4.77 10.79
C SER A 512 -0.25 6.01 10.62
N VAL A 513 -0.74 7.19 11.07
CA VAL A 513 0.00 8.46 11.02
C VAL A 513 1.36 8.41 11.75
N LEU A 514 1.46 7.65 12.85
CA LEU A 514 2.73 7.48 13.58
C LEU A 514 3.73 6.68 12.74
N ILE A 515 3.25 5.65 12.05
CA ILE A 515 4.08 4.83 11.18
C ILE A 515 4.55 5.63 9.97
N TRP A 516 3.68 6.44 9.38
CA TRP A 516 4.06 7.33 8.28
C TRP A 516 5.10 8.37 8.70
N ASN A 517 4.98 8.89 9.93
CA ASN A 517 6.00 9.76 10.49
C ASN A 517 7.36 9.03 10.62
N ASP A 518 7.36 7.80 11.15
CA ASP A 518 8.58 6.98 11.25
C ASP A 518 9.20 6.67 9.89
N ILE A 519 8.38 6.35 8.88
CA ILE A 519 8.84 6.14 7.50
C ILE A 519 9.56 7.39 7.00
N ASN A 520 8.93 8.56 7.15
CA ASN A 520 9.47 9.82 6.67
C ASN A 520 10.78 10.18 7.39
N GLU A 521 10.88 9.93 8.70
CA GLU A 521 12.11 10.14 9.46
C GLU A 521 13.21 9.12 9.16
N SER A 522 12.87 7.90 8.77
CA SER A 522 13.86 6.89 8.38
C SER A 522 14.49 7.17 7.01
N ILE A 523 13.79 7.93 6.16
CA ILE A 523 14.20 8.25 4.78
C ILE A 523 14.94 9.58 4.69
N MET A 524 14.53 10.58 5.48
CA MET A 524 15.16 11.91 5.55
C MET A 524 16.40 11.92 6.44
#